data_AF-A0A835YN26-F1
#
_entry.id   AF-A0A835YN26-F1
#
_cell.length_a   1.000
_cell.length_b   1.000
_cell.length_c   1.000
_cell.angle_alpha   90.00
_cell.angle_beta   90.00
_cell.angle_gamma   90.00
#
_symmetry.space_group_name_H-M   'P 1'
#
loop_
_entity.id
_entity.type
_entity.pdbx_description
1 polymer ?
#
loop_
_entity_poly.entity_id
_entity_poly.type
_entity_poly.pdbx_seq_one_letter_code
_entity_poly.pdbx_strand_id
1 'polypeptide(L)'
;GGFLVILDTPPGLHLGIDCRLHQTGPNFKGMKMIPQGLHLLYYGLSESEHQGMFFEVRAGSVQVLCWDAAAEDLVHGDKNLPQGALAELTAAVLRGELDANLGPYPIEAGAAWVNLSNCISERVLERC
;
A
#
# COMPACT_ATOMS: atom_id res chain seq x y z
N GLY A 1 -2.19 -11.99 6.97
CA GLY A 1 -1.61 -10.70 6.56
C GLY A 1 -2.69 -9.65 6.53
N GLY A 2 -2.42 -8.51 5.92
CA GLY A 2 -3.38 -7.45 5.65
C GLY A 2 -3.49 -7.12 4.16
N PHE A 3 -4.15 -6.01 3.90
CA PHE A 3 -4.46 -5.50 2.58
C PHE A 3 -4.05 -4.03 2.48
N LEU A 4 -3.54 -3.66 1.31
CA LEU A 4 -3.36 -2.28 0.88
C LEU A 4 -4.26 -2.08 -0.33
N VAL A 5 -5.20 -1.15 -0.25
CA VAL A 5 -6.04 -0.72 -1.35
C VAL A 5 -5.61 0.67 -1.77
N ILE A 6 -5.42 0.87 -3.07
CA ILE A 6 -5.08 2.16 -3.65
C ILE A 6 -6.15 2.50 -4.68
N LEU A 7 -6.85 3.60 -4.44
CA LEU A 7 -7.89 4.12 -5.31
C LEU A 7 -7.29 5.10 -6.32
N ASP A 8 -7.93 5.17 -7.48
CA ASP A 8 -7.62 6.12 -8.56
C ASP A 8 -6.15 6.10 -9.03
N THR A 9 -5.50 4.94 -8.88
CA THR A 9 -4.11 4.73 -9.30
C THR A 9 -3.99 4.89 -10.81
N PRO A 10 -3.11 5.78 -11.31
CA PRO A 10 -2.92 5.94 -12.74
C PRO A 10 -2.24 4.69 -13.32
N PRO A 11 -2.68 4.20 -14.50
CA PRO A 11 -1.99 3.11 -15.17
C PRO A 11 -0.54 3.48 -15.46
N GLY A 12 0.37 2.54 -15.24
CA GLY A 12 1.79 2.79 -15.47
C GLY A 12 2.54 3.41 -14.29
N LEU A 13 1.87 3.73 -13.17
CA LEU A 13 2.54 4.17 -11.94
C LEU A 13 3.56 3.12 -11.50
N HIS A 14 4.78 3.55 -11.21
CA HIS A 14 5.76 2.71 -10.54
C HIS A 14 5.38 2.64 -9.06
N LEU A 15 5.02 1.45 -8.59
CA LEU A 15 4.59 1.19 -7.23
C LEU A 15 5.48 0.10 -6.63
N GLY A 16 6.23 0.50 -5.62
CA GLY A 16 7.12 -0.36 -4.88
C GLY A 16 6.61 -0.66 -3.48
N ILE A 17 6.83 -1.89 -3.05
CA ILE A 17 6.66 -2.31 -1.66
C ILE A 17 7.95 -2.99 -1.20
N ASP A 18 8.47 -2.51 -0.08
CA ASP A 18 9.72 -2.94 0.53
C ASP A 18 10.90 -2.99 -0.44
N CYS A 19 11.26 -4.17 -0.96
CA CYS A 19 12.40 -4.36 -1.87
C CYS A 19 11.98 -4.71 -3.30
N ARG A 20 10.71 -4.46 -3.68
CA ARG A 20 10.18 -4.79 -5.01
C ARG A 20 9.44 -3.63 -5.61
N LEU A 21 9.82 -3.30 -6.85
CA LEU A 21 9.12 -2.32 -7.68
C LEU A 21 8.28 -3.03 -8.73
N HIS A 22 7.05 -2.57 -8.91
CA HIS A 22 6.12 -3.02 -9.93
C HIS A 22 5.60 -1.83 -10.73
N GLN A 23 5.09 -2.09 -11.93
CA GLN A 23 4.32 -1.11 -12.67
C GLN A 23 2.84 -1.49 -12.58
N THR A 24 1.99 -0.52 -12.23
CA THR A 24 0.55 -0.77 -12.06
C THR A 24 -0.16 -0.99 -13.38
N GLY A 25 -1.05 -1.98 -13.41
CA GLY A 25 -1.93 -2.25 -14.54
C GLY A 25 -3.25 -1.46 -14.46
N PRO A 26 -4.04 -1.42 -15.54
CA PRO A 26 -5.26 -0.60 -15.61
C PRO A 26 -6.35 -0.98 -14.59
N ASN A 27 -6.34 -2.22 -14.10
CA ASN A 27 -7.30 -2.74 -13.12
C ASN A 27 -6.69 -2.93 -11.73
N PHE A 28 -5.45 -2.51 -11.52
CA PHE A 28 -4.77 -2.67 -10.24
C PHE A 28 -5.41 -1.77 -9.20
N LYS A 29 -5.69 -2.33 -8.02
CA LYS A 29 -6.26 -1.59 -6.88
C LYS A 29 -5.48 -1.81 -5.59
N GLY A 30 -4.26 -2.35 -5.66
CA GLY A 30 -3.40 -2.56 -4.49
C GLY A 30 -2.96 -4.01 -4.31
N MET A 31 -2.64 -4.37 -3.06
CA MET A 31 -2.02 -5.65 -2.71
C MET A 31 -2.71 -6.34 -1.54
N LYS A 32 -2.60 -7.67 -1.52
CA LYS A 32 -3.12 -8.54 -0.47
C LYS A 32 -2.06 -9.49 0.06
N MET A 33 -2.38 -10.10 1.21
CA MET A 33 -1.51 -11.04 1.92
C MET A 33 -0.20 -10.40 2.39
N ILE A 34 -0.21 -9.09 2.65
CA ILE A 34 0.96 -8.37 3.17
C ILE A 34 1.23 -8.93 4.58
N PRO A 35 2.46 -9.36 4.90
CA PRO A 35 2.82 -9.83 6.24
C PRO A 35 2.46 -8.81 7.34
N GLN A 36 2.40 -9.27 8.58
CA GLN A 36 2.24 -8.34 9.70
C GLN A 36 3.58 -7.67 9.99
N GLY A 37 3.55 -6.39 10.33
CA GLY A 37 4.74 -5.61 10.62
C GLY A 37 4.81 -4.30 9.84
N LEU A 38 5.98 -3.67 9.95
CA LEU A 38 6.30 -2.45 9.24
C LEU A 38 6.61 -2.73 7.78
N HIS A 39 6.10 -1.90 6.88
CA HIS A 39 6.35 -1.95 5.44
C HIS A 39 6.65 -0.55 4.90
N LEU A 40 7.41 -0.50 3.80
CA LEU A 40 7.67 0.72 3.04
C LEU A 40 6.89 0.67 1.73
N LEU A 41 5.96 1.58 1.54
CA LEU A 41 5.34 1.85 0.24
C LEU A 41 6.11 2.99 -0.42
N TYR A 42 6.49 2.84 -1.68
CA TYR A 42 7.08 3.92 -2.46
C TYR A 42 6.50 3.93 -3.87
N TYR A 43 6.43 5.11 -4.48
CA TYR A 43 5.78 5.28 -5.77
C TYR A 43 6.30 6.49 -6.52
N GLY A 44 6.14 6.46 -7.85
CA GLY A 44 6.47 7.58 -8.71
C GLY A 44 5.94 7.40 -10.13
N LEU A 45 5.85 8.50 -10.87
CA LEU A 45 5.53 8.49 -12.29
C LEU A 45 6.75 8.11 -13.16
N SER A 46 7.96 8.13 -12.58
CA SER A 46 9.20 7.69 -13.20
C SER A 46 9.89 6.61 -12.35
N GLU A 47 10.91 5.95 -12.91
CA GLU A 47 11.74 4.96 -12.21
C GLU A 47 12.77 5.57 -11.25
N SER A 48 13.05 6.88 -11.36
CA SER A 48 14.15 7.53 -10.64
C SER A 48 13.69 8.41 -9.49
N GLU A 49 12.45 8.88 -9.53
CA GLU A 49 11.90 9.80 -8.53
C GLU A 49 10.74 9.13 -7.83
N HIS A 50 10.94 8.85 -6.54
CA HIS A 50 9.96 8.18 -5.72
C HIS A 50 9.67 8.96 -4.45
N GLN A 51 8.38 9.04 -4.14
CA GLN A 51 7.89 9.36 -2.81
C GLN A 51 7.66 8.05 -2.06
N GLY A 52 7.67 8.09 -0.73
CA GLY A 52 7.43 6.89 0.04
C GLY A 52 6.94 7.17 1.45
N MET A 53 6.24 6.19 1.99
CA MET A 53 5.69 6.23 3.33
C MET A 53 5.81 4.87 4.00
N PHE A 54 6.10 4.92 5.30
CA PHE A 54 6.04 3.77 6.16
C PHE A 54 4.61 3.52 6.61
N PHE A 55 4.22 2.25 6.66
CA PHE A 55 2.92 1.86 7.18
C PHE A 55 3.00 0.52 7.90
N GLU A 56 2.21 0.39 8.96
CA GLU A 56 2.13 -0.84 9.75
C GLU A 56 0.95 -1.69 9.28
N VAL A 57 1.15 -3.00 9.21
CA VAL A 57 0.12 -3.98 8.86
C VAL A 57 -0.18 -4.88 10.06
N ARG A 58 -1.45 -4.95 10.42
CA ARG A 58 -1.96 -5.87 11.45
C ARG A 58 -2.72 -7.03 10.80
N ALA A 59 -2.95 -8.10 11.55
CA ALA A 59 -3.76 -9.22 11.07
C ALA A 59 -5.14 -8.73 10.59
N GLY A 60 -5.45 -8.91 9.31
CA GLY A 60 -6.74 -8.53 8.72
C GLY A 60 -6.96 -7.03 8.54
N SER A 61 -5.95 -6.17 8.77
CA SER A 61 -6.11 -4.74 8.54
C SER A 61 -6.22 -4.43 7.05
N VAL A 62 -7.06 -3.45 6.72
CA VAL A 62 -7.19 -2.89 5.37
C VAL A 62 -6.75 -1.44 5.42
N GLN A 63 -5.61 -1.14 4.79
CA GLN A 63 -5.14 0.22 4.55
C GLN A 63 -5.74 0.70 3.23
N VAL A 64 -6.38 1.87 3.22
CA VAL A 64 -6.94 2.47 2.01
C VAL A 64 -6.26 3.80 1.74
N LEU A 65 -5.64 3.91 0.57
CA LEU A 65 -5.02 5.13 0.06
C LEU A 65 -5.77 5.58 -1.20
N CYS A 66 -5.66 6.86 -1.52
CA CYS A 66 -6.20 7.47 -2.72
C CYS A 66 -5.08 8.26 -3.41
N TRP A 67 -4.97 8.11 -4.73
CA TRP A 67 -4.07 8.91 -5.53
C TRP A 67 -4.62 10.32 -5.73
N ASP A 68 -3.87 11.32 -5.29
CA ASP A 68 -4.11 12.72 -5.60
C ASP A 68 -3.26 13.12 -6.82
N ALA A 69 -3.92 13.26 -7.96
CA ALA A 69 -3.26 13.63 -9.22
C ALA A 69 -2.70 15.06 -9.22
N ALA A 70 -3.20 15.96 -8.37
CA ALA A 70 -2.70 17.33 -8.31
C ALA A 70 -1.43 17.43 -7.46
N ALA A 71 -1.34 16.63 -6.38
CA ALA A 71 -0.16 16.53 -5.53
C ALA A 71 0.87 15.49 -6.02
N GLU A 72 0.47 14.64 -6.99
CA GLU A 72 1.20 13.44 -7.39
C GLU A 72 1.57 12.55 -6.18
N ASP A 73 0.61 12.40 -5.25
CA ASP A 73 0.83 11.82 -3.94
C ASP A 73 -0.24 10.78 -3.55
N LEU A 74 0.10 9.88 -2.62
CA LEU A 74 -0.86 8.95 -2.02
C LEU A 74 -1.27 9.45 -0.64
N VAL A 75 -2.58 9.66 -0.46
CA VAL A 75 -3.14 10.13 0.80
C VAL A 75 -4.10 9.10 1.39
N HIS A 76 -4.23 9.09 2.72
CA HIS A 76 -5.17 8.19 3.38
C HIS A 76 -6.62 8.47 2.94
N GLY A 77 -7.34 7.40 2.63
CA GLY A 77 -8.70 7.47 2.06
C GLY A 77 -9.74 8.05 3.02
N ASP A 78 -9.45 8.11 4.33
CA ASP A 78 -10.31 8.74 5.34
C ASP A 78 -10.53 10.25 5.10
N LYS A 79 -9.60 10.91 4.41
CA LYS A 79 -9.69 12.34 4.08
C LYS A 79 -10.48 12.63 2.81
N ASN A 80 -10.52 11.67 1.88
CA ASN A 80 -11.02 11.89 0.51
C ASN A 80 -12.31 11.13 0.19
N LEU A 81 -12.69 10.15 1.02
CA LEU A 81 -13.89 9.35 0.77
C LEU A 81 -15.12 9.92 1.51
N PRO A 82 -16.32 9.82 0.90
CA PRO A 82 -17.57 10.13 1.58
C PRO A 82 -17.75 9.33 2.88
N GLN A 83 -18.52 9.89 3.81
CA GLN A 83 -18.83 9.21 5.06
C GLN A 83 -19.43 7.82 4.81
N GLY A 84 -18.83 6.79 5.41
CA GLY A 84 -19.27 5.39 5.30
C GLY A 84 -18.64 4.60 4.14
N ALA A 85 -18.13 5.27 3.10
CA ALA A 85 -17.53 4.59 1.94
C ALA A 85 -16.28 3.77 2.31
N LEU A 86 -15.46 4.28 3.23
CA LEU A 86 -14.29 3.55 3.74
C LEU A 86 -14.67 2.22 4.43
N ALA A 87 -15.74 2.24 5.22
CA ALA A 87 -16.21 1.06 5.94
C ALA A 87 -16.81 0.02 4.98
N GLU A 88 -17.57 0.46 3.98
CA GLU A 88 -18.12 -0.41 2.94
C GLU A 88 -17.01 -1.05 2.10
N LEU A 89 -16.03 -0.26 1.65
CA LEU A 89 -14.87 -0.75 0.90
C LEU A 89 -14.06 -1.76 1.70
N THR A 90 -13.81 -1.47 2.98
CA THR A 90 -13.14 -2.40 3.89
C THR A 90 -13.90 -3.72 3.98
N ALA A 91 -15.22 -3.67 4.13
CA ALA A 91 -16.05 -4.86 4.18
C ALA A 91 -16.02 -5.65 2.86
N ALA A 92 -16.05 -4.97 1.71
CA ALA A 92 -15.96 -5.60 0.39
C ALA A 92 -14.62 -6.32 0.18
N VAL A 93 -13.50 -5.70 0.60
CA VAL A 93 -12.17 -6.32 0.57
C VAL A 93 -12.14 -7.58 1.42
N LEU A 94 -12.67 -7.52 2.65
CA LEU A 94 -12.69 -8.66 3.56
C LEU A 94 -13.62 -9.80 3.08
N ARG A 95 -14.64 -9.49 2.26
CA ARG A 95 -15.46 -10.49 1.57
C ARG A 95 -14.82 -11.05 0.30
N GLY A 96 -13.66 -10.55 -0.10
CA GLY A 96 -12.93 -11.01 -1.29
C GLY A 96 -13.43 -10.42 -2.61
N GLU A 97 -14.30 -9.41 -2.57
CA GLU A 97 -14.91 -8.85 -3.79
C GLU A 97 -13.89 -8.15 -4.70
N LEU A 98 -12.75 -7.72 -4.14
CA LEU A 98 -11.66 -7.07 -4.87
C LEU A 98 -10.50 -8.01 -5.22
N ASP A 99 -10.64 -9.32 -4.99
CA ASP A 99 -9.50 -10.26 -5.09
C ASP A 99 -8.81 -10.30 -6.46
N ALA A 100 -9.57 -10.04 -7.53
CA ALA A 100 -9.06 -9.97 -8.90
C ALA A 100 -8.25 -8.71 -9.19
N ASN A 101 -8.42 -7.66 -8.38
CA ASN A 101 -7.76 -6.36 -8.53
C ASN A 101 -6.57 -6.18 -7.57
N LEU A 102 -6.38 -7.12 -6.64
CA LEU A 102 -5.33 -7.08 -5.62
C LEU A 102 -4.21 -8.07 -5.94
N GLY A 103 -3.01 -7.53 -6.18
CA GLY A 103 -1.80 -8.32 -6.39
C GLY A 103 -1.34 -9.03 -5.11
N PRO A 104 -0.73 -10.22 -5.19
CA PRO A 104 -0.12 -10.85 -4.03
C PRO A 104 1.15 -10.10 -3.60
N TYR A 105 1.36 -9.96 -2.29
CA TYR A 105 2.63 -9.46 -1.76
C TYR A 105 3.82 -10.35 -2.21
N PRO A 106 4.96 -9.78 -2.64
CA PRO A 106 6.09 -10.54 -3.14
C PRO A 106 6.92 -11.17 -2.00
N ILE A 107 6.48 -12.33 -1.51
CA ILE A 107 7.06 -13.04 -0.35
C ILE A 107 8.57 -13.26 -0.47
N GLU A 108 9.07 -13.54 -1.68
CA GLU A 108 10.50 -13.78 -1.93
C GLU A 108 11.40 -12.62 -1.45
N ALA A 109 10.91 -11.38 -1.58
CA ALA A 109 11.64 -10.20 -1.13
C ALA A 109 11.35 -9.84 0.33
N GLY A 110 10.28 -10.37 0.92
CA GLY A 110 9.88 -10.07 2.30
C GLY A 110 10.92 -10.51 3.33
N ALA A 111 11.65 -11.60 3.07
CA ALA A 111 12.72 -12.04 3.97
C ALA A 111 13.89 -11.03 4.04
N ALA A 112 14.24 -10.42 2.90
CA ALA A 112 15.27 -9.38 2.86
C ALA A 112 14.78 -8.14 3.62
N TRP A 113 13.52 -7.74 3.41
CA TRP A 113 12.92 -6.60 4.11
C TRP A 113 12.97 -6.75 5.63
N VAL A 114 12.50 -7.88 6.17
CA VAL A 114 12.51 -8.13 7.62
C VAL A 114 13.91 -7.97 8.21
N ASN A 115 14.95 -8.42 7.50
CA ASN A 115 16.33 -8.25 7.97
C ASN A 115 16.81 -6.80 7.92
N LEU A 116 16.30 -6.00 6.97
CA LEU A 116 16.64 -4.58 6.82
C LEU A 116 15.86 -3.68 7.79
N SER A 117 14.65 -4.10 8.20
CA SER A 117 13.73 -3.28 9.00
C SER A 117 13.60 -3.70 10.47
N ASN A 118 14.25 -4.79 10.90
CA ASN A 118 14.12 -5.34 12.26
C ASN A 118 14.52 -4.39 13.42
N CYS A 119 15.25 -3.31 13.14
CA CYS A 119 15.63 -2.29 14.11
C CYS A 119 14.77 -1.01 14.02
N ILE A 120 13.84 -0.93 13.06
CA ILE A 120 12.99 0.24 12.85
C ILE A 120 11.69 0.04 13.64
N SER A 121 11.62 0.67 14.82
CA SER A 121 10.39 0.72 15.62
C SER A 121 9.56 1.97 15.31
N GLU A 122 8.28 1.97 15.69
CA GLU A 122 7.41 3.16 15.65
C GLU A 122 8.07 4.39 16.28
N ARG A 123 8.71 4.23 17.45
CA ARG A 123 9.47 5.30 18.13
C ARG A 123 10.65 5.86 17.31
N VAL A 124 11.23 5.06 16.41
CA VAL A 124 12.30 5.52 15.52
C VAL A 124 11.69 6.35 14.39
N LEU A 125 10.55 5.90 13.84
CA LEU A 125 9.84 6.59 12.77
C LEU A 125 9.28 7.95 13.22
N GLU A 126 8.75 8.05 14.44
CA GLU A 126 8.23 9.30 15.01
C GLU A 126 9.27 10.42 15.15
N ARG A 127 10.56 10.10 14.98
CA ARG A 127 11.67 11.04 15.14
C ARG A 127 12.24 11.55 13.80
N CYS A 128 11.70 11.08 12.69
CA CYS A 128 12.08 11.48 11.33
C CYS A 128 11.11 12.53 10.79
#